data_AF-Q112Q5-F1
#
_entry.id   AF-Q112Q5-F1
#
_cell.length_a   1.000
_cell.length_b   1.000
_cell.length_c   1.000
_cell.angle_alpha   90.00
_cell.angle_beta   90.00
_cell.angle_gamma   90.00
#
_symmetry.space_group_name_H-M   'P 1'
#
loop_
_entity.id
_entity.type
_entity.pdbx_description
1 polymer ?
#
loop_
_entity_poly.entity_id
_entity_poly.type
_entity_poly.pdbx_seq_one_letter_code
_entity_poly.pdbx_strand_id
1 'polypeptide(L)'
;MNQIKIDWLAISIIAVIGVGIGIYFLTKQSEAENRRNIDSWFEEKLSISLAEKLGIPSQEILQTIRGIANPKIIARINEIVDYARLTFTKLSSFNDIEIRLNLDYKNGTYFSVASSWKWDELPETIRSEFLRSGSNIVTRPWNFPWDN
;
A
#
# COMPACT_ATOMS: atom_id res chain seq x y z
N MET A 1 -31.83 -11.58 -57.24
CA MET A 1 -30.38 -11.53 -57.49
C MET A 1 -29.81 -10.44 -56.60
N ASN A 2 -28.94 -10.83 -55.66
CA ASN A 2 -28.35 -10.02 -54.58
C ASN A 2 -27.58 -8.79 -55.07
N GLN A 3 -27.55 -7.73 -54.25
CA GLN A 3 -26.30 -7.16 -53.72
C GLN A 3 -26.62 -6.24 -52.53
N ILE A 4 -26.07 -6.63 -51.38
CA ILE A 4 -26.32 -6.11 -50.04
C ILE A 4 -25.54 -4.81 -49.87
N LYS A 5 -26.23 -3.72 -49.52
CA LYS A 5 -25.58 -2.51 -48.98
C LYS A 5 -25.09 -2.85 -47.58
N ILE A 6 -23.78 -3.04 -47.43
CA ILE A 6 -23.16 -3.23 -46.12
C ILE A 6 -23.03 -1.84 -45.50
N ASP A 7 -23.94 -1.53 -44.58
CA ASP A 7 -23.91 -0.33 -43.76
C ASP A 7 -22.64 -0.32 -42.90
N TRP A 8 -21.84 0.73 -43.06
CA TRP A 8 -20.56 1.00 -42.39
C TRP A 8 -20.68 1.30 -40.87
N LEU A 9 -21.72 0.80 -40.20
CA LEU A 9 -22.00 1.11 -38.79
C LEU A 9 -21.56 0.01 -37.80
N ALA A 10 -21.05 -1.13 -38.26
CA ALA A 10 -20.71 -2.26 -37.40
C ALA A 10 -19.28 -2.26 -36.82
N ILE A 11 -18.41 -1.29 -37.18
CA ILE A 11 -16.99 -1.31 -36.77
C ILE A 11 -16.73 -0.57 -35.44
N SER A 12 -17.64 0.26 -34.96
CA SER A 12 -17.37 1.13 -33.80
C SER A 12 -17.57 0.48 -32.42
N ILE A 13 -18.18 -0.71 -32.32
CA ILE A 13 -18.55 -1.31 -31.01
C ILE A 13 -17.46 -2.24 -30.46
N ILE A 14 -16.61 -2.85 -31.31
CA ILE A 14 -15.60 -3.82 -30.85
C ILE A 14 -14.42 -3.13 -30.14
N ALA A 15 -14.11 -1.87 -30.48
CA ALA A 15 -13.02 -1.13 -29.85
C ALA A 15 -13.30 -0.77 -28.38
N VAL A 16 -14.56 -0.57 -27.98
CA VAL A 16 -14.90 -0.13 -26.61
C VAL A 16 -14.76 -1.28 -25.60
N ILE A 17 -15.04 -2.52 -26.01
CA ILE A 17 -14.93 -3.69 -25.12
C ILE A 17 -13.46 -4.10 -24.92
N GLY A 18 -12.64 -4.05 -25.98
CA GLY A 18 -11.21 -4.36 -25.90
C GLY A 18 -10.43 -3.38 -25.02
N VAL A 19 -10.78 -2.09 -25.09
CA VAL A 19 -10.18 -1.05 -24.24
C VAL A 19 -10.58 -1.22 -22.76
N GLY A 20 -11.84 -1.56 -22.48
CA GLY A 20 -12.30 -1.77 -21.11
C GLY A 20 -11.61 -2.94 -20.39
N ILE A 21 -11.38 -4.06 -21.09
CA ILE A 21 -10.69 -5.22 -20.53
C ILE A 21 -9.18 -4.93 -20.36
N GLY A 22 -8.55 -4.27 -21.34
CA GLY A 22 -7.14 -3.89 -21.26
C GLY A 22 -6.86 -2.94 -20.10
N ILE A 23 -7.70 -1.91 -19.90
CA ILE A 23 -7.56 -0.97 -18.78
C ILE A 23 -7.75 -1.69 -17.43
N TYR A 24 -8.71 -2.60 -17.32
CA TYR A 24 -8.94 -3.35 -16.07
C TYR A 24 -7.76 -4.23 -15.64
N PHE A 25 -7.07 -4.87 -16.59
CA PHE A 25 -5.87 -5.66 -16.27
C PHE A 25 -4.69 -4.77 -15.88
N LEU A 26 -4.50 -3.63 -16.56
CA LEU A 26 -3.45 -2.66 -16.24
C LEU A 26 -3.64 -2.03 -14.85
N THR A 27 -4.87 -1.68 -14.49
CA THR A 27 -5.16 -1.12 -13.16
C THR A 27 -4.95 -2.15 -12.06
N LYS A 28 -5.26 -3.43 -12.27
CA LYS A 28 -4.99 -4.49 -11.30
C LYS A 28 -3.50 -4.76 -11.09
N GLN A 29 -2.69 -4.71 -12.15
CA GLN A 29 -1.26 -4.89 -12.04
C GLN A 29 -0.61 -3.73 -11.30
N SER A 30 -0.97 -2.49 -11.66
CA SER A 30 -0.55 -1.28 -10.95
C SER A 30 -1.01 -1.28 -9.50
N GLU A 31 -2.21 -1.79 -9.19
CA GLU A 31 -2.72 -1.89 -7.82
C GLU A 31 -1.87 -2.81 -6.94
N ALA A 32 -1.56 -4.01 -7.44
CA ALA A 32 -0.75 -4.98 -6.72
C ALA A 32 0.69 -4.46 -6.52
N GLU A 33 1.23 -3.78 -7.54
CA GLU A 33 2.55 -3.16 -7.49
C GLU A 33 2.61 -2.00 -6.49
N ASN A 34 1.65 -1.07 -6.54
CA ASN A 34 1.56 0.07 -5.63
C ASN A 34 1.46 -0.38 -4.16
N ARG A 35 0.62 -1.38 -3.88
CA ARG A 35 0.54 -2.00 -2.55
C ARG A 35 1.88 -2.56 -2.13
N ARG A 36 2.48 -3.40 -2.97
CA ARG A 36 3.78 -4.02 -2.70
C ARG A 36 4.87 -2.98 -2.45
N ASN A 37 4.86 -1.86 -3.17
CA ASN A 37 5.84 -0.80 -2.99
C ASN A 37 5.68 -0.09 -1.65
N ILE A 38 4.45 0.23 -1.25
CA ILE A 38 4.16 0.83 0.06
C ILE A 38 4.51 -0.15 1.19
N ASP A 39 4.12 -1.41 1.05
CA ASP A 39 4.40 -2.47 2.01
C ASP A 39 5.91 -2.65 2.17
N SER A 40 6.65 -2.78 1.05
CA SER A 40 8.11 -2.95 1.08
C SER A 40 8.81 -1.75 1.72
N TRP A 41 8.38 -0.53 1.40
CA TRP A 41 8.92 0.69 2.02
C TRP A 41 8.66 0.68 3.54
N PHE A 42 7.45 0.31 3.96
CA PHE A 42 7.09 0.21 5.36
C PHE A 42 7.94 -0.82 6.10
N GLU A 43 8.04 -2.04 5.57
CA GLU A 43 8.81 -3.13 6.15
C GLU A 43 10.28 -2.76 6.35
N GLU A 44 10.87 -2.09 5.36
CA GLU A 44 12.25 -1.60 5.43
C GLU A 44 12.43 -0.56 6.55
N LYS A 45 11.56 0.46 6.63
CA LYS A 45 11.65 1.47 7.69
C LYS A 45 11.41 0.89 9.07
N LEU A 46 10.45 -0.03 9.19
CA LEU A 46 10.16 -0.72 10.44
C LEU A 46 11.36 -1.55 10.89
N SER A 47 11.98 -2.29 9.96
CA SER A 47 13.15 -3.13 10.27
C SER A 47 14.33 -2.32 10.81
N ILE A 48 14.59 -1.13 10.24
CA ILE A 48 15.66 -0.24 10.69
C ILE A 48 15.36 0.28 12.10
N SER A 49 14.14 0.74 12.33
CA SER A 49 13.70 1.26 13.63
C SER A 49 13.77 0.19 14.73
N LEU A 50 13.29 -1.02 14.45
CA LEU A 50 13.32 -2.13 15.39
C LEU A 50 14.75 -2.65 15.62
N ALA A 51 15.62 -2.61 14.61
CA ALA A 51 17.02 -3.03 14.75
C ALA A 51 17.76 -2.20 15.79
N GLU A 52 17.58 -0.88 15.74
CA GLU A 52 18.15 0.04 16.71
C GLU A 52 17.64 -0.25 18.13
N LYS A 53 16.34 -0.52 18.29
CA LYS A 53 15.75 -0.79 19.61
C LYS A 53 16.08 -2.17 20.18
N LEU A 54 16.19 -3.18 19.33
CA LEU A 54 16.38 -4.57 19.76
C LEU A 54 17.84 -5.00 19.78
N GLY A 55 18.75 -4.24 19.14
CA GLY A 55 20.14 -4.65 18.94
C GLY A 55 20.27 -5.87 18.02
N ILE A 56 19.29 -6.09 17.15
CA ILE A 56 19.24 -7.21 16.19
C ILE A 56 19.49 -6.64 14.80
N PRO A 57 20.23 -7.32 13.91
CA PRO A 57 20.44 -6.83 12.54
C PRO A 57 19.13 -6.55 11.81
N SER A 58 19.04 -5.39 11.14
CA SER A 58 17.83 -4.99 10.39
C SER A 58 17.42 -6.01 9.34
N GLN A 59 18.38 -6.69 8.72
CA GLN A 59 18.10 -7.74 7.74
C GLN A 59 17.36 -8.94 8.34
N GLU A 60 17.71 -9.37 9.56
CA GLU A 60 17.02 -10.48 10.23
C GLU A 60 15.60 -10.09 10.64
N ILE A 61 15.42 -8.85 11.10
CA ILE A 61 14.10 -8.30 11.40
C ILE A 61 13.27 -8.19 10.12
N LEU A 62 13.85 -7.67 9.04
CA LEU A 62 13.17 -7.52 7.74
C LEU A 62 12.70 -8.88 7.21
N GLN A 63 13.55 -9.90 7.26
CA GLN A 63 13.18 -11.25 6.90
C GLN A 63 12.03 -11.78 7.75
N THR A 64 12.05 -11.51 9.05
CA THR A 64 10.98 -11.90 9.98
C THR A 64 9.66 -11.20 9.64
N ILE A 65 9.68 -9.88 9.40
CA ILE A 65 8.51 -9.10 8.98
C ILE A 65 7.99 -9.54 7.61
N ARG A 66 8.87 -10.04 6.73
CA ARG A 66 8.49 -10.61 5.42
C ARG A 66 8.04 -12.07 5.48
N GLY A 67 7.84 -12.61 6.68
CA GLY A 67 7.25 -13.94 6.90
C GLY A 67 8.24 -15.09 7.09
N ILE A 68 9.56 -14.84 7.12
CA ILE A 68 10.53 -15.85 7.53
C ILE A 68 10.52 -15.93 9.06
N ALA A 69 9.64 -16.77 9.60
CA ALA A 69 9.38 -16.83 11.03
C ALA A 69 10.65 -17.10 11.85
N ASN A 70 10.98 -16.16 12.73
CA ASN A 70 11.98 -16.33 13.78
C ASN A 70 11.31 -16.08 15.14
N PRO A 71 10.93 -17.15 15.88
CA PRO A 71 10.15 -17.02 17.12
C PRO A 71 10.80 -16.13 18.18
N LYS A 72 12.14 -16.08 18.22
CA LYS A 72 12.87 -15.22 19.17
C LYS A 72 12.70 -13.75 18.82
N ILE A 73 12.82 -13.40 17.54
CA ILE A 73 12.64 -12.03 17.06
C ILE A 73 11.17 -11.61 17.22
N ILE A 74 10.23 -12.47 16.86
CA ILE A 74 8.78 -12.21 17.01
C ILE A 74 8.43 -11.90 18.47
N ALA A 75 8.88 -12.73 19.41
CA ALA A 75 8.65 -12.50 20.84
C ALA A 75 9.20 -11.14 21.29
N ARG A 76 10.42 -10.79 20.88
CA ARG A 76 11.03 -9.50 21.19
C ARG A 76 10.27 -8.32 20.59
N ILE A 77 9.80 -8.43 19.35
CA ILE A 77 8.99 -7.39 18.72
C ILE A 77 7.67 -7.22 19.49
N ASN A 78 6.99 -8.31 19.81
CA ASN A 78 5.73 -8.28 20.57
C ASN A 78 5.90 -7.76 22.01
N GLU A 79 7.08 -7.90 22.61
CA GLU A 79 7.41 -7.31 23.93
C GLU A 79 7.50 -5.78 23.88
N ILE A 80 7.89 -5.19 22.76
CA ILE A 80 8.18 -3.75 22.67
C ILE A 80 7.16 -2.95 21.85
N VAL A 81 6.57 -3.54 20.82
CA VAL A 81 5.60 -2.89 19.93
C VAL A 81 4.21 -3.01 20.55
N ASP A 82 3.51 -1.89 20.61
CA ASP A 82 2.10 -1.85 20.99
C ASP A 82 1.22 -1.86 19.73
N TYR A 83 1.45 -0.92 18.83
CA TYR A 83 0.60 -0.74 17.66
C TYR A 83 1.35 -0.10 16.49
N ALA A 84 1.03 -0.51 15.26
CA ALA A 84 1.54 0.07 14.03
C ALA A 84 0.39 0.55 13.14
N ARG A 85 0.55 1.72 12.54
CA ARG A 85 -0.43 2.28 11.59
C ARG A 85 0.22 3.04 10.45
N LEU A 86 -0.46 3.00 9.31
CA LEU A 86 -0.22 3.85 8.16
C LEU A 86 -1.24 4.99 8.13
N THR A 87 -0.75 6.21 8.00
CA THR A 87 -1.58 7.41 7.81
C THR A 87 -1.27 8.02 6.45
N PHE A 88 -2.30 8.16 5.62
CA PHE A 88 -2.25 8.79 4.31
C PHE A 88 -2.87 10.19 4.44
N THR A 89 -2.15 11.22 4.03
CA THR A 89 -2.59 12.61 4.14
C THR A 89 -2.50 13.30 2.79
N LYS A 90 -3.62 13.85 2.32
CA LYS A 90 -3.63 14.76 1.17
C LYS A 90 -2.94 16.07 1.54
N LEU A 91 -1.91 16.42 0.78
CA LEU A 91 -1.26 17.72 0.90
C LEU A 91 -2.04 18.76 0.11
N SER A 92 -1.69 20.04 0.27
CA SER A 92 -2.38 21.16 -0.40
C SER A 92 -2.34 21.07 -1.93
N SER A 93 -1.36 20.32 -2.48
CA SER A 93 -1.30 19.92 -3.88
C SER A 93 -2.12 18.63 -4.06
N PHE A 94 -3.12 18.65 -4.95
CA PHE A 94 -3.99 17.49 -5.20
C PHE A 94 -3.25 16.21 -5.63
N ASN A 95 -2.02 16.34 -6.12
CA ASN A 95 -1.24 15.22 -6.62
C ASN A 95 -0.27 14.62 -5.59
N ASP A 96 -0.06 15.29 -4.45
CA ASP A 96 0.94 14.86 -3.47
C ASP A 96 0.27 14.32 -2.20
N ILE A 97 0.71 13.14 -1.80
CA ILE A 97 0.23 12.42 -0.64
C ILE A 97 1.40 12.15 0.29
N GLU A 98 1.27 12.54 1.55
CA GLU A 98 2.18 12.08 2.59
C GLU A 98 1.69 10.74 3.12
N ILE A 99 2.54 9.72 3.04
CA ILE A 99 2.35 8.45 3.74
C ILE A 99 3.25 8.46 4.96
N ARG A 100 2.65 8.26 6.13
CA ARG A 100 3.34 8.24 7.42
C ARG A 100 3.15 6.91 8.11
N LEU A 101 4.26 6.25 8.41
CA LEU A 101 4.32 5.13 9.33
C LEU A 101 4.41 5.68 10.75
N ASN A 102 3.48 5.25 11.61
CA ASN A 102 3.55 5.48 13.05
C ASN A 102 3.61 4.14 13.77
N LEU A 103 4.57 4.01 14.68
CA LEU A 103 4.77 2.84 15.52
C LEU A 103 4.79 3.30 16.98
N ASP A 104 3.80 2.85 17.74
CA ASP A 104 3.72 3.10 19.17
C ASP A 104 4.36 1.91 19.91
N TYR A 105 5.23 2.22 20.86
CA TYR A 105 5.89 1.22 21.70
C TYR A 105 5.20 1.15 23.07
N LYS A 106 5.25 -0.04 23.68
CA LYS A 106 4.64 -0.30 25.00
C LYS A 106 5.24 0.52 26.15
N ASN A 107 6.44 1.06 25.96
CA ASN A 107 7.08 1.95 26.92
C ASN A 107 6.60 3.42 26.81
N GLY A 108 5.62 3.72 25.96
CA GLY A 108 5.08 5.06 25.74
C GLY A 108 5.89 5.93 24.76
N THR A 109 7.01 5.42 24.23
CA THR A 109 7.71 6.09 23.13
C THR A 109 7.02 5.80 21.80
N TYR A 110 7.27 6.62 20.78
CA TYR A 110 6.76 6.40 19.43
C TYR A 110 7.85 6.64 18.40
N PHE A 111 7.72 5.98 17.26
CA PHE A 111 8.51 6.20 16.05
C PHE A 111 7.58 6.65 14.94
N SER A 112 8.02 7.66 14.17
CA SER A 112 7.27 8.17 13.03
C SER A 112 8.21 8.49 11.88
N VAL A 113 7.87 8.00 10.69
CA VAL A 113 8.59 8.32 9.45
C VAL A 113 7.58 8.58 8.34
N ALA A 114 7.85 9.62 7.54
CA ALA A 114 6.99 10.01 6.44
C ALA A 114 7.74 9.94 5.10
N SER A 115 6.98 9.75 4.04
CA SER A 115 7.46 9.81 2.66
C SER A 115 6.38 10.45 1.78
N SER A 116 6.81 11.13 0.72
CA SER A 116 5.92 11.76 -0.24
C SER A 116 5.71 10.83 -1.43
N TRP A 117 4.46 10.64 -1.81
CA TRP A 117 4.00 9.80 -2.89
C TRP A 117 3.04 10.57 -3.77
N LYS A 118 2.85 10.10 -5.00
CA LYS A 118 1.86 10.66 -5.91
C LYS A 118 0.50 10.00 -5.72
N TRP A 119 -0.55 10.73 -6.08
CA TRP A 119 -1.93 10.24 -6.00
C TRP A 119 -2.12 8.92 -6.75
N ASP A 120 -1.52 8.75 -7.91
CA ASP A 120 -1.60 7.56 -8.76
C ASP A 120 -0.76 6.37 -8.26
N GLU A 121 0.21 6.61 -7.37
CA GLU A 121 0.97 5.58 -6.67
C GLU A 121 0.20 4.99 -5.48
N LEU A 122 -0.98 5.54 -5.15
CA LEU A 122 -1.82 4.99 -4.08
C LEU A 122 -2.64 3.79 -4.54
N PRO A 123 -2.83 2.80 -3.65
CA PRO A 123 -3.81 1.74 -3.86
C PRO A 123 -5.20 2.31 -4.08
N GLU A 124 -5.94 1.75 -5.03
CA GLU A 124 -7.31 2.09 -5.41
C GLU A 124 -8.23 2.07 -4.20
N THR A 125 -8.03 1.15 -3.24
CA THR A 125 -8.84 1.15 -2.01
C THR A 125 -8.67 2.42 -1.18
N ILE A 126 -7.44 2.96 -1.12
CA ILE A 126 -7.14 4.19 -0.38
C ILE A 126 -7.67 5.39 -1.16
N ARG A 127 -7.43 5.45 -2.49
CA ARG A 127 -7.98 6.50 -3.36
C ARG A 127 -9.51 6.54 -3.28
N SER A 128 -10.15 5.39 -3.40
CA SER A 128 -11.61 5.25 -3.32
C SER A 128 -12.16 5.71 -1.98
N GLU A 129 -11.45 5.43 -0.88
CA GLU A 129 -11.87 5.90 0.42
C GLU A 129 -11.75 7.40 0.59
N PHE A 130 -10.68 8.01 0.09
CA PHE A 130 -10.55 9.46 0.04
C PHE A 130 -11.68 10.12 -0.76
N LEU A 131 -12.08 9.51 -1.88
CA LEU A 131 -13.20 9.99 -2.70
C LEU A 131 -14.55 9.80 -1.99
N ARG A 132 -14.75 8.65 -1.34
CA ARG A 132 -15.99 8.28 -0.65
C ARG A 132 -16.22 9.08 0.63
N SER A 133 -15.18 9.27 1.44
CA SER A 133 -15.28 9.95 2.74
C SER A 133 -15.19 11.46 2.63
N GLY A 134 -14.60 12.00 1.55
CA GLY A 134 -14.25 13.41 1.44
C GLY A 134 -13.15 13.86 2.43
N SER A 135 -12.56 12.93 3.19
CA SER A 135 -11.51 13.23 4.15
C SER A 135 -10.19 13.60 3.45
N ASN A 136 -9.36 14.36 4.15
CA ASN A 136 -7.96 14.60 3.78
C ASN A 136 -7.00 13.62 4.44
N ILE A 137 -7.50 12.80 5.38
CA ILE A 137 -6.71 11.82 6.12
C ILE A 137 -7.41 10.47 6.07
N VAL A 138 -6.66 9.43 5.74
CA VAL A 138 -7.07 8.03 5.84
C VAL A 138 -6.04 7.31 6.70
N THR A 139 -6.49 6.54 7.69
CA THR A 139 -5.61 5.75 8.57
C THR A 139 -5.95 4.28 8.45
N ARG A 140 -4.92 3.43 8.48
CA ARG A 140 -5.05 1.98 8.45
C ARG A 140 -4.16 1.32 9.50
N PRO A 141 -4.68 0.31 10.24
CA PRO A 141 -3.82 -0.56 11.03
C PRO A 141 -2.83 -1.26 10.09
N TRP A 142 -1.62 -1.48 10.58
CA TRP A 142 -0.68 -2.39 9.96
C TRP A 142 -0.52 -3.61 10.85
N ASN A 143 -0.76 -4.79 10.29
CA ASN A 143 -0.69 -6.05 11.03
C ASN A 143 0.61 -6.76 10.69
N PHE A 144 1.25 -7.39 11.68
CA PHE A 144 2.39 -8.26 11.40
C PHE A 144 1.92 -9.55 10.72
N PRO A 145 2.79 -10.21 9.93
CA PRO A 145 2.40 -11.44 9.23
C PRO A 145 2.03 -12.59 10.19
N TRP A 146 2.48 -12.55 11.45
CA TRP A 146 2.16 -13.54 12.48
C TRP A 146 0.91 -13.21 13.31
N ASP A 147 0.25 -12.07 13.04
CA ASP A 147 -1.01 -11.70 13.71
C ASP A 147 -2.24 -12.29 13.00
N ASN A 148 -2.06 -12.97 11.85
CA ASN A 148 -3.13 -13.54 11.02
C ASN A 148 -3.10 -15.08 10.99
#